data_AF-A0A4Y7MJM4-F1
#
_entry.id   AF-A0A4Y7MJM4-F1
#
_cell.length_a   1.000
_cell.length_b   1.000
_cell.length_c   1.000
_cell.angle_alpha   90.00
_cell.angle_beta   90.00
_cell.angle_gamma   90.00
#
_symmetry.space_group_name_H-M   'P 1'
#
loop_
_entity.id
_entity.type
_entity.pdbx_description
1 polymer ?
#
loop_
_entity_poly.entity_id
_entity_poly.type
_entity_poly.pdbx_seq_one_letter_code
_entity_poly.pdbx_strand_id
1 'polypeptide(L)'
;MFNISLFFSSSIPGADASSDSDGVMEVKKALAVMIQHNLVKFEASERNNNIAEYSIIHHNVYCLLRYPKYLYMIKRIYGTSEEILLEILLNLGQASASNVIFQSANRLKEANDDSEFSDPSALHKSFLKLAQDNFIIRCPKLADNANIQKVPTLEVEEKEKFTVPHLEIGPIAKLLKENATQLGEHGDSEVIWRVNHERFDVELRNVILVNAAARRVDATAGELYHLILKLWRECSNPDSPTTNALSFNVIKDAVRKNEGSSPVLLEHFEQYLRVLYEDTSGLIIKVGDAGGGQFVLNYSTVFENLACATLDSIVLERFGSKALRLFRLTRIQKFMEQDQMQNIAMIPAKEAKMFTYKLLEHNFLQIKELKKGTSNFAPVKSFILFHVDLPQQVARTALEASYKGLFNAMVRQMHDLTDNKRLLDKHARLETLLETLRGEGLPEDELAYLSDSMTAAEKSLVARIHSMNDHLTLGQTQADDTILIFESYLKFSSMT
;
A
#
# COMPACT_ATOMS: atom_id res chain seq x y z
N MET A 1 17.39 1.69 -5.85
CA MET A 1 17.86 2.47 -4.68
C MET A 1 18.12 3.89 -5.12
N PHE A 2 17.09 4.75 -5.11
CA PHE A 2 17.32 6.18 -5.12
C PHE A 2 17.64 6.55 -3.67
N ASN A 3 18.93 6.72 -3.35
CA ASN A 3 19.36 7.44 -2.15
C ASN A 3 19.06 8.92 -2.40
N ILE A 4 17.77 9.28 -2.35
CA ILE A 4 17.38 10.65 -2.08
C ILE A 4 17.48 10.74 -0.57
N SER A 5 18.68 11.03 -0.10
CA SER A 5 18.87 11.72 1.17
C SER A 5 18.15 13.08 1.02
N LEU A 6 16.82 13.08 1.20
CA LEU A 6 16.08 14.30 1.52
C LEU A 6 16.91 14.98 2.62
N PHE A 7 17.34 16.21 2.37
CA PHE A 7 18.31 17.01 3.12
C PHE A 7 18.02 17.08 4.63
N PHE A 8 18.24 15.96 5.31
CA PHE A 8 18.29 15.74 6.75
C PHE A 8 19.51 14.85 7.04
N SER A 9 20.60 14.99 6.27
CA SER A 9 21.93 14.67 6.80
C SER A 9 22.37 15.77 7.77
N SER A 10 21.52 16.13 8.74
CA SER A 10 22.02 16.80 9.93
C SER A 10 22.58 15.69 10.81
N SER A 11 23.85 15.35 10.60
CA SER A 11 24.66 14.92 11.73
C SER A 11 24.46 16.02 12.78
N ILE A 12 23.68 15.77 13.83
CA ILE A 12 23.61 16.68 14.97
C ILE A 12 24.98 16.52 15.63
N PRO A 13 25.94 17.44 15.44
CA PRO A 13 27.25 17.29 16.02
C PRO A 13 27.06 17.35 17.53
N GLY A 14 27.71 16.46 18.25
CA GLY A 14 27.78 16.59 19.70
C GLY A 14 28.37 17.95 20.07
N ALA A 15 27.66 18.65 20.96
CA ALA A 15 28.10 19.76 21.80
C ALA A 15 28.59 21.04 21.09
N ASP A 16 27.81 22.12 21.20
CA ASP A 16 28.24 23.28 21.98
C ASP A 16 27.02 24.12 22.39
N ALA A 17 26.84 24.23 23.71
CA ALA A 17 25.78 24.99 24.33
C ALA A 17 26.12 26.48 24.27
N SER A 18 25.74 27.17 23.21
CA SER A 18 25.52 28.62 23.24
C SER A 18 24.98 29.13 21.90
N SER A 19 23.65 29.06 21.69
CA SER A 19 22.85 30.16 21.08
C SER A 19 21.47 29.76 20.51
N ASP A 20 21.05 28.49 20.49
CA ASP A 20 19.69 28.09 20.02
C ASP A 20 19.10 26.91 20.82
N SER A 21 18.81 27.09 22.12
CA SER A 21 18.29 26.01 22.98
C SER A 21 16.88 25.53 22.58
N ASP A 22 16.04 26.44 22.12
CA ASP A 22 14.62 26.15 21.86
C ASP A 22 14.43 25.36 20.57
N GLY A 23 15.12 25.75 19.49
CA GLY A 23 15.09 25.01 18.22
C GLY A 23 15.61 23.57 18.35
N VAL A 24 16.66 23.36 19.17
CA VAL A 24 17.19 22.00 19.42
C VAL A 24 16.19 21.14 20.20
N MET A 25 15.44 21.72 21.15
CA MET A 25 14.40 21.00 21.87
C MET A 25 13.23 20.62 20.95
N GLU A 26 12.82 21.50 20.05
CA GLU A 26 11.77 21.22 19.07
C GLU A 26 12.17 20.11 18.09
N VAL A 27 13.41 20.13 17.59
CA VAL A 27 13.94 19.07 16.71
C VAL A 27 13.97 17.73 17.43
N LYS A 28 14.40 17.68 18.70
CA LYS A 28 14.38 16.45 19.50
C LYS A 28 12.96 15.91 19.69
N LYS A 29 11.97 16.78 19.94
CA LYS A 29 10.55 16.39 20.03
C LYS A 29 10.05 15.83 18.70
N ALA A 30 10.34 16.49 17.58
CA ALA A 30 9.93 16.05 16.25
C ALA A 30 10.54 14.68 15.90
N LEU A 31 11.83 14.48 16.17
CA LEU A 31 12.51 13.19 15.97
C LEU A 31 11.92 12.10 16.86
N ALA A 32 11.63 12.39 18.13
CA ALA A 32 10.99 11.42 19.02
C ALA A 32 9.63 10.96 18.48
N VAL A 33 8.79 11.88 17.98
CA VAL A 33 7.51 11.55 17.36
C VAL A 33 7.69 10.73 16.08
N MET A 34 8.66 11.07 15.24
CA MET A 34 8.93 10.33 14.00
C MET A 34 9.46 8.91 14.26
N ILE A 35 10.29 8.71 15.29
CA ILE A 35 10.77 7.39 15.72
C ILE A 35 9.61 6.56 16.28
N GLN A 36 8.77 7.16 17.13
CA GLN A 36 7.58 6.54 17.71
C GLN A 36 6.64 5.99 16.61
N HIS A 37 6.51 6.69 15.48
CA HIS A 37 5.68 6.26 14.35
C HIS A 37 6.44 5.41 13.30
N ASN A 38 7.66 4.95 13.60
CA ASN A 38 8.50 4.20 12.66
C ASN A 38 8.75 4.92 11.32
N LEU A 39 8.77 6.26 11.29
CA LEU A 39 9.02 7.03 10.08
C LEU A 39 10.51 7.31 9.85
N VAL A 40 11.29 7.28 10.92
CA VAL A 40 12.73 7.52 10.93
C VAL A 40 13.42 6.36 11.63
N LYS A 41 14.53 5.90 11.04
CA LYS A 41 15.50 5.01 11.70
C LYS A 41 16.72 5.82 12.14
N PHE A 42 17.39 5.33 13.16
CA PHE A 42 18.64 5.90 13.63
C PHE A 42 19.72 4.82 13.68
N GLU A 43 20.94 5.19 13.30
CA GLU A 43 22.11 4.32 13.30
C GLU A 43 23.31 5.13 13.82
N ALA A 44 24.31 4.46 14.37
CA ALA A 44 25.54 5.15 14.78
C ALA A 44 26.31 5.60 13.52
N SER A 45 26.82 6.84 13.52
CA SER A 45 27.58 7.38 12.40
C SER A 45 28.83 6.54 12.12
N GLU A 46 29.09 6.22 10.85
CA GLU A 46 30.31 5.51 10.43
C GLU A 46 31.59 6.25 10.83
N ARG A 47 31.52 7.59 10.97
CA ARG A 47 32.66 8.44 11.33
C ARG A 47 32.85 8.58 12.83
N ASN A 48 31.77 8.47 13.61
CA ASN A 48 31.80 8.61 15.06
C ASN A 48 30.63 7.85 15.69
N ASN A 49 30.94 6.71 16.31
CA ASN A 49 29.94 5.85 16.96
C ASN A 49 29.18 6.53 18.11
N ASN A 50 29.59 7.73 18.55
CA ASN A 50 28.90 8.52 19.56
C ASN A 50 27.84 9.49 18.99
N ILE A 51 27.72 9.60 17.67
CA ILE A 51 26.76 10.48 16.99
C ILE A 51 25.71 9.61 16.30
N ALA A 52 24.43 9.87 16.56
CA ALA A 52 23.33 9.23 15.87
C ALA A 52 23.06 9.92 14.53
N GLU A 53 23.00 9.15 13.46
CA GLU A 53 22.51 9.59 12.14
C GLU A 53 21.08 9.11 11.96
N TYR A 54 20.20 10.03 11.58
CA TYR A 54 18.78 9.78 11.37
C TYR A 54 18.50 9.71 9.88
N SER A 55 17.71 8.72 9.45
CA SER A 55 17.28 8.59 8.05
C SER A 55 15.81 8.23 7.95
N ILE A 56 15.14 8.84 6.97
CA ILE A 56 13.71 8.64 6.73
C ILE A 56 13.47 7.30 6.04
N ILE A 57 12.48 6.56 6.53
CA ILE A 57 11.98 5.34 5.92
C ILE A 57 10.86 5.72 4.95
N HIS A 58 11.22 6.00 3.69
CA HIS A 58 10.31 6.44 2.64
C HIS A 58 9.07 5.56 2.49
N HIS A 59 9.25 4.24 2.58
CA HIS A 59 8.17 3.27 2.47
C HIS A 59 7.11 3.47 3.58
N ASN A 60 7.53 3.61 4.83
CA ASN A 60 6.62 3.79 5.96
C ASN A 60 5.89 5.14 5.89
N VAL A 61 6.57 6.19 5.43
CA VAL A 61 5.93 7.49 5.17
C VAL A 61 4.84 7.36 4.10
N TYR A 62 5.11 6.64 3.02
CA TYR A 62 4.11 6.39 1.98
C TYR A 62 2.93 5.56 2.51
N CYS A 63 3.19 4.56 3.36
CA CYS A 63 2.15 3.73 3.98
C CYS A 63 1.14 4.51 4.84
N LEU A 64 1.46 5.72 5.31
CA LEU A 64 0.50 6.61 5.98
C LEU A 64 -0.76 6.83 5.12
N LEU A 65 -0.58 6.92 3.79
CA LEU A 65 -1.68 7.09 2.84
C LEU A 65 -2.54 5.83 2.70
N ARG A 66 -1.99 4.66 3.05
CA ARG A 66 -2.68 3.36 2.98
C ARG A 66 -3.42 3.01 4.26
N TYR A 67 -3.30 3.77 5.35
CA TYR A 67 -3.95 3.46 6.64
C TYR A 67 -5.46 3.22 6.52
N PRO A 68 -6.25 4.04 5.79
CA PRO A 68 -7.67 3.77 5.60
C PRO A 68 -7.93 2.42 4.88
N LYS A 69 -7.09 2.05 3.91
CA LYS A 69 -7.18 0.76 3.22
C LYS A 69 -6.85 -0.41 4.17
N TYR A 70 -5.87 -0.24 5.06
CA TYR A 70 -5.51 -1.25 6.05
C TYR A 70 -6.66 -1.52 7.03
N LEU A 71 -7.28 -0.45 7.56
CA LEU A 71 -8.43 -0.56 8.46
C LEU A 71 -9.61 -1.25 7.79
N TYR A 72 -9.97 -0.82 6.57
CA TYR A 72 -11.04 -1.45 5.80
C TYR A 72 -10.76 -2.93 5.51
N MET A 73 -9.51 -3.27 5.20
CA MET A 73 -9.11 -4.66 4.97
C MET A 73 -9.27 -5.51 6.24
N ILE A 74 -8.76 -5.06 7.38
CA ILE A 74 -8.87 -5.78 8.66
C ILE A 74 -10.33 -5.92 9.10
N LYS A 75 -11.13 -4.86 8.95
CA LYS A 75 -12.58 -4.90 9.22
C LYS A 75 -13.28 -6.00 8.42
N ARG A 76 -12.89 -6.19 7.16
CA ARG A 76 -13.48 -7.23 6.28
C ARG A 76 -13.00 -8.63 6.58
N ILE A 77 -11.76 -8.80 7.03
CA ILE A 77 -11.18 -10.12 7.31
C ILE A 77 -11.61 -10.64 8.68
N TYR A 78 -11.59 -9.79 9.71
CA TYR A 78 -11.79 -10.20 11.10
C TYR A 78 -13.00 -9.55 11.78
N GLY A 79 -13.29 -8.29 11.47
CA GLY A 79 -14.40 -7.53 12.04
C GLY A 79 -13.98 -6.21 12.71
N THR A 80 -14.93 -5.58 13.39
CA THR A 80 -14.77 -4.25 13.98
C THR A 80 -13.79 -4.22 15.16
N SER A 81 -13.69 -5.29 15.95
CA SER A 81 -12.79 -5.34 17.11
C SER A 81 -11.32 -5.24 16.69
N GLU A 82 -10.92 -6.00 15.67
CA GLU A 82 -9.57 -5.99 15.11
C GLU A 82 -9.27 -4.68 14.37
N GLU A 83 -10.26 -4.09 13.71
CA GLU A 83 -10.14 -2.75 13.11
C GLU A 83 -9.75 -1.71 14.16
N ILE A 84 -10.43 -1.70 15.32
CA ILE A 84 -10.16 -0.75 16.41
C ILE A 84 -8.79 -1.00 17.05
N LEU A 85 -8.40 -2.27 17.24
CA LEU A 85 -7.07 -2.62 17.73
C LEU A 85 -5.97 -2.10 16.79
N LEU A 86 -6.15 -2.30 15.47
CA LEU A 86 -5.21 -1.81 14.47
C LEU A 86 -5.19 -0.28 14.44
N GLU A 87 -6.35 0.38 14.50
CA GLU A 87 -6.45 1.84 14.47
C GLU A 87 -5.71 2.49 15.63
N ILE A 88 -5.88 1.94 16.84
CA ILE A 88 -5.18 2.43 18.03
C ILE A 88 -3.67 2.21 17.90
N LEU A 89 -3.25 1.04 17.40
CA LEU A 89 -1.83 0.79 17.16
C LEU A 89 -1.23 1.73 16.10
N LEU A 90 -1.97 2.03 15.02
CA LEU A 90 -1.54 2.99 14.00
C LEU A 90 -1.42 4.42 14.56
N ASN A 91 -2.35 4.84 15.41
CA ASN A 91 -2.35 6.16 16.04
C ASN A 91 -1.25 6.30 17.09
N LEU A 92 -0.90 5.22 17.80
CA LEU A 92 0.21 5.22 18.76
C LEU A 92 1.57 5.03 18.09
N GLY A 93 1.61 4.42 16.90
CA GLY A 93 2.82 4.05 16.17
C GLY A 93 3.53 2.82 16.73
N GLN A 94 3.88 2.87 18.02
CA GLN A 94 4.56 1.83 18.77
C GLN A 94 3.94 1.70 20.17
N ALA A 95 3.48 0.52 20.54
CA ALA A 95 2.86 0.33 21.86
C ALA A 95 2.98 -1.12 22.35
N SER A 96 2.93 -1.32 23.67
CA SER A 96 2.79 -2.65 24.26
C SER A 96 1.40 -3.23 23.98
N ALA A 97 1.26 -4.55 24.04
CA ALA A 97 0.00 -5.21 23.76
C ALA A 97 -1.06 -4.82 24.79
N SER A 98 -0.68 -4.75 26.08
CA SER A 98 -1.62 -4.35 27.14
C SER A 98 -2.12 -2.91 26.96
N ASN A 99 -1.28 -1.96 26.54
CA ASN A 99 -1.70 -0.57 26.32
C ASN A 99 -2.69 -0.47 25.15
N VAL A 100 -2.43 -1.19 24.05
CA VAL A 100 -3.36 -1.22 22.90
C VAL A 100 -4.70 -1.81 23.33
N ILE A 101 -4.71 -2.98 23.99
CA ILE A 101 -5.95 -3.63 24.46
C ILE A 101 -6.74 -2.71 25.41
N PHE A 102 -6.05 -2.04 26.33
CA PHE A 102 -6.67 -1.11 27.27
C PHE A 102 -7.34 0.08 26.56
N GLN A 103 -6.63 0.75 25.66
CA GLN A 103 -7.20 1.88 24.91
C GLN A 103 -8.33 1.42 23.98
N SER A 104 -8.23 0.22 23.39
CA SER A 104 -9.29 -0.33 22.55
C SER A 104 -10.55 -0.63 23.33
N ALA A 105 -10.42 -1.18 24.54
CA ALA A 105 -11.56 -1.41 25.43
C ALA A 105 -12.22 -0.09 25.85
N ASN A 106 -11.44 0.96 26.16
CA ASN A 106 -12.00 2.27 26.50
C ASN A 106 -12.75 2.89 25.31
N ARG A 107 -12.18 2.85 24.11
CA ARG A 107 -12.84 3.37 22.91
C ARG A 107 -14.13 2.61 22.56
N LEU A 108 -14.15 1.29 22.77
CA LEU A 108 -15.34 0.47 22.55
C LEU A 108 -16.46 0.80 23.54
N LYS A 109 -16.12 1.07 24.81
CA LYS A 109 -17.09 1.53 25.82
C LYS A 109 -17.67 2.90 25.50
N GLU A 110 -16.87 3.80 24.92
CA GLU A 110 -17.36 5.12 24.49
C GLU A 110 -18.31 5.00 23.29
N ALA A 111 -18.15 3.96 22.45
CA ALA A 111 -18.90 3.79 21.21
C ALA A 111 -20.22 3.01 21.35
N ASN A 112 -20.40 2.11 22.34
CA ASN A 112 -21.63 1.33 22.57
C ASN A 112 -21.73 0.80 24.02
N ASP A 113 -22.97 0.61 24.51
CA ASP A 113 -23.33 0.03 25.83
C ASP A 113 -23.23 -1.52 25.87
N ASP A 114 -22.86 -2.17 24.75
CA ASP A 114 -22.79 -3.63 24.63
C ASP A 114 -21.50 -4.20 25.24
N SER A 115 -21.66 -4.81 26.40
CA SER A 115 -20.60 -5.35 27.26
C SER A 115 -19.72 -6.47 26.66
N GLU A 116 -20.15 -7.17 25.60
CA GLU A 116 -19.40 -8.33 25.05
C GLU A 116 -18.16 -7.93 24.23
N PHE A 117 -18.18 -6.82 23.50
CA PHE A 117 -17.03 -6.39 22.68
C PHE A 117 -15.96 -5.66 23.49
N SER A 118 -16.31 -5.18 24.69
CA SER A 118 -15.42 -4.48 25.61
C SER A 118 -14.61 -5.41 26.51
N ASP A 119 -14.81 -6.74 26.43
CA ASP A 119 -14.08 -7.70 27.26
C ASP A 119 -12.58 -7.76 26.86
N PRO A 120 -11.65 -7.42 27.77
CA PRO A 120 -10.22 -7.50 27.52
C PRO A 120 -9.74 -8.89 27.09
N SER A 121 -10.44 -9.96 27.49
CA SER A 121 -10.12 -11.33 27.09
C SER A 121 -10.40 -11.58 25.61
N ALA A 122 -11.51 -11.04 25.09
CA ALA A 122 -11.85 -11.12 23.68
C ALA A 122 -10.85 -10.31 22.83
N LEU A 123 -10.53 -9.09 23.26
CA LEU A 123 -9.54 -8.23 22.58
C LEU A 123 -8.14 -8.85 22.57
N HIS A 124 -7.73 -9.52 23.65
CA HIS A 124 -6.48 -10.27 23.69
C HIS A 124 -6.46 -11.40 22.65
N LYS A 125 -7.55 -12.15 22.48
CA LYS A 125 -7.66 -13.19 21.44
C LYS A 125 -7.60 -12.58 20.04
N SER A 126 -8.24 -11.43 19.81
CA SER A 126 -8.17 -10.70 18.55
C SER A 126 -6.75 -10.21 18.25
N PHE A 127 -6.05 -9.67 19.25
CA PHE A 127 -4.64 -9.28 19.13
C PHE A 127 -3.74 -10.48 18.78
N LEU A 128 -3.95 -11.63 19.43
CA LEU A 128 -3.25 -12.89 19.11
C LEU A 128 -3.45 -13.30 17.65
N LYS A 129 -4.66 -13.20 17.11
CA LYS A 129 -4.94 -13.51 15.69
C LYS A 129 -4.16 -12.58 14.75
N LEU A 130 -4.17 -11.26 15.02
CA LEU A 130 -3.43 -10.29 14.22
C LEU A 130 -1.92 -10.58 14.21
N ALA A 131 -1.36 -11.01 15.34
CA ALA A 131 0.04 -11.41 15.45
C ALA A 131 0.32 -12.71 14.68
N GLN A 132 -0.53 -13.74 14.85
CA GLN A 132 -0.40 -15.04 14.16
C GLN A 132 -0.47 -14.91 12.63
N ASP A 133 -1.29 -14.00 12.13
CA ASP A 133 -1.41 -13.71 10.70
C ASP A 133 -0.38 -12.67 10.18
N ASN A 134 0.57 -12.28 11.04
CA ASN A 134 1.70 -11.39 10.77
C ASN A 134 1.29 -9.95 10.39
N PHE A 135 0.08 -9.48 10.73
CA PHE A 135 -0.35 -8.10 10.47
C PHE A 135 0.27 -7.10 11.45
N ILE A 136 0.66 -7.56 12.62
CA ILE A 136 1.46 -6.81 13.60
C ILE A 136 2.77 -7.54 13.86
N ILE A 137 3.81 -6.80 14.19
CA ILE A 137 5.16 -7.31 14.41
C ILE A 137 5.79 -6.62 15.62
N ARG A 138 6.60 -7.35 16.38
CA ARG A 138 7.39 -6.75 17.45
C ARG A 138 8.43 -5.78 16.91
N CYS A 139 8.66 -4.70 17.64
CA CYS A 139 9.77 -3.81 17.40
C CYS A 139 11.09 -4.49 17.79
N PRO A 140 12.21 -4.10 17.14
CA PRO A 140 13.54 -4.53 17.55
C PRO A 140 13.81 -4.22 19.04
N LYS A 141 14.39 -5.18 19.78
CA LYS A 141 14.78 -5.01 21.19
C LYS A 141 16.09 -4.25 21.29
N LEU A 142 16.34 -3.60 22.42
CA LEU A 142 17.66 -3.04 22.74
C LEU A 142 18.68 -4.18 22.88
N ALA A 143 19.82 -4.08 22.19
CA ALA A 143 20.91 -5.03 22.37
C ALA A 143 21.44 -4.97 23.80
N ASP A 144 21.89 -6.10 24.36
CA ASP A 144 22.43 -6.17 25.74
C ASP A 144 23.61 -5.20 25.97
N ASN A 145 24.34 -4.87 24.90
CA ASN A 145 25.46 -3.93 24.91
C ASN A 145 25.04 -2.44 24.84
N ALA A 146 23.74 -2.14 24.71
CA ALA A 146 23.21 -0.79 24.52
C ALA A 146 23.54 0.14 25.70
N ASN A 147 23.63 -0.39 26.92
CA ASN A 147 23.93 0.40 28.12
C ASN A 147 25.36 0.98 28.16
N ILE A 148 26.24 0.54 27.26
CA ILE A 148 27.65 0.96 27.18
C ILE A 148 27.84 2.04 26.11
N GLN A 149 26.93 2.13 25.13
CA GLN A 149 27.08 2.98 23.94
C GLN A 149 26.12 4.18 24.00
N LYS A 150 26.57 5.36 23.52
CA LYS A 150 25.71 6.56 23.46
C LYS A 150 24.58 6.44 22.45
N VAL A 151 24.75 5.61 21.42
CA VAL A 151 23.72 5.29 20.43
C VAL A 151 23.35 3.82 20.63
N PRO A 152 22.10 3.50 21.01
CA PRO A 152 21.69 2.13 21.27
C PRO A 152 21.56 1.36 19.96
N THR A 153 22.09 0.13 19.93
CA THR A 153 21.86 -0.80 18.82
C THR A 153 20.59 -1.61 19.09
N LEU A 154 19.78 -1.80 18.05
CA LEU A 154 18.58 -2.61 18.15
C LEU A 154 18.76 -3.96 17.45
N GLU A 155 18.35 -5.03 18.12
CA GLU A 155 18.45 -6.40 17.62
C GLU A 155 17.06 -6.99 17.38
N VAL A 156 16.95 -7.78 16.31
CA VAL A 156 15.69 -8.43 15.91
C VAL A 156 15.81 -9.93 16.15
N GLU A 157 15.10 -10.42 17.16
CA GLU A 157 15.01 -11.87 17.41
C GLU A 157 13.97 -12.51 16.49
N GLU A 158 14.43 -13.25 15.48
CA GLU A 158 13.54 -13.82 14.45
C GLU A 158 12.44 -14.73 14.99
N LYS A 159 12.74 -15.47 16.06
CA LYS A 159 11.81 -16.43 16.67
C LYS A 159 10.64 -15.76 17.38
N GLU A 160 10.82 -14.52 17.84
CA GLU A 160 9.82 -13.81 18.66
C GLU A 160 9.06 -12.74 17.89
N LYS A 161 9.39 -12.49 16.61
CA LYS A 161 8.81 -11.42 15.76
C LYS A 161 7.28 -11.33 15.85
N PHE A 162 6.60 -12.46 15.99
CA PHE A 162 5.13 -12.58 15.96
C PHE A 162 4.53 -13.26 17.20
N THR A 163 5.35 -13.60 18.19
CA THR A 163 4.85 -14.26 19.41
C THR A 163 4.28 -13.21 20.35
N VAL A 164 3.11 -13.41 20.94
CA VAL A 164 2.58 -12.50 21.98
C VAL A 164 2.99 -13.02 23.36
N PRO A 165 3.56 -12.17 24.25
CA PRO A 165 3.89 -12.58 25.62
C PRO A 165 2.61 -12.93 26.40
N HIS A 166 2.74 -13.67 27.50
CA HIS A 166 1.60 -13.95 28.37
C HIS A 166 1.16 -12.64 29.06
N LEU A 167 -0.06 -12.20 28.80
CA LEU A 167 -0.62 -10.98 29.36
C LEU A 167 -1.48 -11.26 30.58
N GLU A 168 -1.26 -10.51 31.65
CA GLU A 168 -2.15 -10.52 32.82
C GLU A 168 -3.38 -9.64 32.53
N ILE A 169 -4.48 -10.29 32.14
CA ILE A 169 -5.72 -9.61 31.75
C ILE A 169 -6.47 -9.04 32.97
N GLY A 170 -6.26 -9.62 34.16
CA GLY A 170 -6.94 -9.24 35.40
C GLY A 170 -6.72 -7.77 35.80
N PRO A 171 -5.48 -7.27 35.89
CA PRO A 171 -5.18 -5.86 36.14
C PRO A 171 -5.81 -4.90 35.14
N ILE A 172 -5.77 -5.24 33.84
CA ILE A 172 -6.38 -4.45 32.76
C ILE A 172 -7.89 -4.33 33.00
N ALA A 173 -8.56 -5.44 33.26
CA ALA A 173 -10.00 -5.46 33.53
C ALA A 173 -10.39 -4.66 34.77
N LYS A 174 -9.54 -4.64 35.81
CA LYS A 174 -9.76 -3.84 37.02
C LYS A 174 -9.65 -2.35 36.73
N LEU A 175 -8.59 -1.92 36.07
CA LEU A 175 -8.37 -0.51 35.70
C LEU A 175 -9.45 0.02 34.75
N LEU A 176 -9.94 -0.84 33.85
CA LEU A 176 -11.07 -0.52 32.99
C LEU A 176 -12.38 -0.31 33.78
N LYS A 177 -12.61 -1.05 34.88
CA LYS A 177 -13.78 -0.82 35.75
C LYS A 177 -13.64 0.48 36.56
N GLU A 178 -12.41 0.87 36.87
CA GLU A 178 -12.10 2.11 37.60
C GLU A 178 -12.07 3.35 36.67
N ASN A 179 -12.40 3.21 35.38
CA ASN A 179 -12.36 4.27 34.36
C ASN A 179 -11.02 5.02 34.33
N ALA A 180 -9.92 4.30 34.51
CA ALA A 180 -8.59 4.86 34.38
C ALA A 180 -8.35 5.36 32.94
N THR A 181 -7.65 6.48 32.80
CA THR A 181 -7.25 7.03 31.49
C THR A 181 -5.94 6.43 30.98
N GLN A 182 -5.13 5.86 31.87
CA GLN A 182 -3.81 5.29 31.57
C GLN A 182 -3.61 3.97 32.32
N LEU A 183 -2.92 3.03 31.66
CA LEU A 183 -2.68 1.70 32.19
C LEU A 183 -1.56 1.65 33.26
N GLY A 184 -0.62 2.61 33.25
CA GLY A 184 0.55 2.59 34.14
C GLY A 184 1.59 1.53 33.74
N GLU A 185 2.46 1.14 34.68
CA GLU A 185 3.44 0.05 34.49
C GLU A 185 2.75 -1.31 34.38
N HIS A 186 3.17 -2.14 33.42
CA HIS A 186 2.57 -3.43 33.14
C HIS A 186 3.62 -4.46 32.69
N GLY A 187 3.31 -5.75 32.84
CA GLY A 187 4.28 -6.83 32.66
C GLY A 187 4.92 -6.93 31.27
N ASP A 188 4.28 -6.41 30.22
CA ASP A 188 4.80 -6.40 28.84
C ASP A 188 5.30 -5.03 28.37
N SER A 189 5.61 -4.09 29.27
CA SER A 189 6.09 -2.74 28.89
C SER A 189 7.35 -2.75 28.03
N GLU A 190 8.19 -3.78 28.13
CA GLU A 190 9.39 -3.94 27.31
C GLU A 190 9.12 -4.50 25.91
N VAL A 191 7.94 -5.10 25.68
CA VAL A 191 7.58 -5.74 24.42
C VAL A 191 6.70 -4.81 23.60
N ILE A 192 7.35 -4.03 22.73
CA ILE A 192 6.69 -3.05 21.88
C ILE A 192 6.29 -3.65 20.53
N TRP A 193 5.08 -3.34 20.07
CA TRP A 193 4.51 -3.77 18.80
C TRP A 193 4.34 -2.60 17.85
N ARG A 194 4.34 -2.92 16.56
CA ARG A 194 4.01 -2.01 15.47
C ARG A 194 3.25 -2.75 14.37
N VAL A 195 2.65 -1.99 13.45
CA VAL A 195 2.01 -2.56 12.27
C VAL A 195 3.05 -3.09 11.28
N ASN A 196 2.79 -4.26 10.70
CA ASN A 196 3.63 -4.85 9.67
C ASN A 196 3.19 -4.43 8.26
N HIS A 197 3.74 -3.33 7.75
CA HIS A 197 3.40 -2.80 6.42
C HIS A 197 3.67 -3.80 5.29
N GLU A 198 4.72 -4.61 5.38
CA GLU A 198 5.07 -5.61 4.36
C GLU A 198 3.96 -6.66 4.19
N ARG A 199 3.33 -7.08 5.30
CA ARG A 199 2.20 -8.02 5.25
C ARG A 199 0.99 -7.44 4.52
N PHE A 200 0.71 -6.16 4.74
CA PHE A 200 -0.37 -5.46 4.05
C PHE A 200 -0.07 -5.30 2.56
N ASP A 201 1.16 -5.01 2.18
CA ASP A 201 1.54 -4.93 0.77
C ASP A 201 1.35 -6.26 0.05
N VAL A 202 1.68 -7.39 0.71
CA VAL A 202 1.37 -8.73 0.17
C VAL A 202 -0.14 -8.90 -0.06
N GLU A 203 -0.97 -8.47 0.90
CA GLU A 203 -2.42 -8.61 0.76
C GLU A 203 -3.00 -7.68 -0.31
N LEU A 204 -2.52 -6.44 -0.40
CA LEU A 204 -2.92 -5.50 -1.45
C LEU A 204 -2.51 -6.03 -2.84
N ARG A 205 -1.32 -6.63 -2.98
CA ARG A 205 -0.91 -7.32 -4.21
C ARG A 205 -1.87 -8.45 -4.56
N ASN A 206 -2.26 -9.28 -3.59
CA ASN A 206 -3.23 -10.35 -3.80
C ASN A 206 -4.59 -9.81 -4.26
N VAL A 207 -5.07 -8.70 -3.69
CA VAL A 207 -6.30 -8.03 -4.14
C VAL A 207 -6.19 -7.59 -5.60
N ILE A 208 -5.06 -7.01 -6.02
CA ILE A 208 -4.84 -6.64 -7.43
C ILE A 208 -4.92 -7.88 -8.34
N LEU A 209 -4.30 -8.99 -7.94
CA LEU A 209 -4.30 -10.22 -8.73
C LEU A 209 -5.69 -10.86 -8.81
N VAL A 210 -6.45 -10.88 -7.71
CA VAL A 210 -7.85 -11.35 -7.69
C VAL A 210 -8.70 -10.49 -8.61
N ASN A 211 -8.56 -9.16 -8.55
CA ASN A 211 -9.27 -8.25 -9.44
C ASN A 211 -8.87 -8.46 -10.91
N ALA A 212 -7.61 -8.78 -11.19
CA ALA A 212 -7.14 -9.10 -12.53
C ALA A 212 -7.79 -10.39 -13.06
N ALA A 213 -7.84 -11.46 -12.26
CA ALA A 213 -8.54 -12.69 -12.59
C ALA A 213 -10.04 -12.44 -12.83
N ALA A 214 -10.67 -11.63 -11.97
CA ALA A 214 -12.09 -11.32 -12.05
C ALA A 214 -12.46 -10.52 -13.32
N ARG A 215 -11.61 -9.57 -13.72
CA ARG A 215 -11.81 -8.78 -14.95
C ARG A 215 -11.50 -9.58 -16.22
N ARG A 216 -10.61 -10.57 -16.12
CA ARG A 216 -10.19 -11.39 -17.27
C ARG A 216 -11.21 -12.48 -17.60
N VAL A 217 -11.80 -13.09 -16.58
CA VAL A 217 -12.77 -14.18 -16.72
C VAL A 217 -14.13 -13.73 -16.16
N ASP A 218 -14.35 -13.85 -14.85
CA ASP A 218 -15.54 -13.41 -14.13
C ASP A 218 -15.32 -13.38 -12.60
N ALA A 219 -16.32 -12.94 -11.83
CA ALA A 219 -16.23 -12.88 -10.37
C ALA A 219 -15.94 -14.24 -9.71
N THR A 220 -16.47 -15.34 -10.26
CA THR A 220 -16.28 -16.71 -9.77
C THR A 220 -14.81 -17.15 -9.91
N ALA A 221 -14.17 -16.81 -11.03
CA ALA A 221 -12.74 -17.04 -11.22
C ALA A 221 -11.89 -16.22 -10.24
N GLY A 222 -12.32 -15.00 -9.91
CA GLY A 222 -11.71 -14.20 -8.84
C GLY A 222 -11.79 -14.87 -7.47
N GLU A 223 -12.96 -15.44 -7.14
CA GLU A 223 -13.17 -16.22 -5.91
C GLU A 223 -12.22 -17.44 -5.83
N LEU A 224 -12.14 -18.22 -6.91
CA LEU A 224 -11.21 -19.34 -7.02
C LEU A 224 -9.76 -18.89 -6.85
N TYR A 225 -9.37 -17.82 -7.54
CA TYR A 225 -8.02 -17.30 -7.49
C TYR A 225 -7.64 -16.79 -6.10
N HIS A 226 -8.59 -16.18 -5.38
CA HIS A 226 -8.40 -15.78 -3.99
C HIS A 226 -8.08 -16.97 -3.07
N LEU A 227 -8.78 -18.11 -3.25
CA LEU A 227 -8.49 -19.33 -2.50
C LEU A 227 -7.11 -19.90 -2.85
N ILE A 228 -6.74 -19.93 -4.13
CA ILE A 228 -5.42 -20.41 -4.57
C ILE A 228 -4.30 -19.55 -3.98
N LEU A 229 -4.46 -18.21 -3.93
CA LEU A 229 -3.48 -17.32 -3.31
C LEU A 229 -3.33 -17.58 -1.80
N LYS A 230 -4.41 -17.90 -1.08
CA LYS A 230 -4.32 -18.32 0.33
C LYS A 230 -3.50 -19.59 0.50
N LEU A 231 -3.69 -20.58 -0.36
CA LEU A 231 -2.90 -21.81 -0.32
C LEU A 231 -1.42 -21.56 -0.65
N TRP A 232 -1.12 -20.70 -1.63
CA TRP A 232 0.26 -20.32 -1.93
C TRP A 232 0.93 -19.57 -0.80
N ARG A 233 0.20 -18.75 -0.03
CA ARG A 233 0.72 -18.08 1.17
C ARG A 233 1.21 -19.09 2.21
N GLU A 234 0.51 -20.20 2.40
CA GLU A 234 0.88 -21.22 3.38
C GLU A 234 2.14 -22.00 2.99
N CYS A 235 2.39 -22.15 1.68
CA CYS A 235 3.48 -22.98 1.18
C CYS A 235 4.65 -22.20 0.59
N SER A 236 4.58 -20.88 0.42
CA SER A 236 5.59 -20.08 -0.30
C SER A 236 6.00 -18.82 0.45
N ASN A 237 7.25 -18.39 0.26
CA ASN A 237 7.69 -17.07 0.71
C ASN A 237 7.09 -15.98 -0.21
N PRO A 238 6.42 -14.93 0.35
CA PRO A 238 5.81 -13.85 -0.44
C PRO A 238 6.77 -13.03 -1.33
N ASP A 239 8.08 -13.13 -1.08
CA ASP A 239 9.11 -12.40 -1.81
C ASP A 239 9.89 -13.27 -2.80
N SER A 240 9.57 -14.57 -2.89
CA SER A 240 10.09 -15.44 -3.94
C SER A 240 9.49 -15.05 -5.30
N PRO A 241 10.26 -15.00 -6.41
CA PRO A 241 9.73 -14.68 -7.74
C PRO A 241 8.71 -15.72 -8.23
N THR A 242 8.84 -16.96 -7.79
CA THR A 242 7.90 -18.05 -8.10
C THR A 242 7.44 -18.74 -6.83
N THR A 243 6.16 -19.09 -6.76
CA THR A 243 5.60 -19.86 -5.64
C THR A 243 6.01 -21.33 -5.70
N ASN A 244 5.75 -22.06 -4.61
CA ASN A 244 5.80 -23.51 -4.61
C ASN A 244 4.59 -24.10 -5.36
N ALA A 245 4.79 -25.28 -5.93
CA ALA A 245 3.77 -25.94 -6.74
C ALA A 245 2.60 -26.46 -5.86
N LEU A 246 1.37 -26.12 -6.25
CA LEU A 246 0.14 -26.69 -5.68
C LEU A 246 -0.40 -27.79 -6.59
N SER A 247 -0.84 -28.89 -6.00
CA SER A 247 -1.48 -29.97 -6.76
C SER A 247 -2.97 -29.68 -6.96
N PHE A 248 -3.52 -30.21 -8.06
CA PHE A 248 -4.95 -30.13 -8.38
C PHE A 248 -5.85 -30.56 -7.20
N ASN A 249 -5.52 -31.68 -6.56
CA ASN A 249 -6.31 -32.23 -5.45
C ASN A 249 -6.36 -31.30 -4.24
N VAL A 250 -5.24 -30.64 -3.90
CA VAL A 250 -5.19 -29.69 -2.78
C VAL A 250 -6.11 -28.50 -3.03
N ILE A 251 -6.10 -27.97 -4.25
CA ILE A 251 -6.99 -26.86 -4.63
C ILE A 251 -8.46 -27.33 -4.60
N LYS A 252 -8.76 -28.49 -5.16
CA LYS A 252 -10.11 -29.06 -5.18
C LYS A 252 -10.67 -29.29 -3.78
N ASP A 253 -9.85 -29.79 -2.87
CA ASP A 253 -10.22 -30.01 -1.47
C ASP A 253 -10.44 -28.68 -0.73
N ALA A 254 -9.62 -27.66 -0.99
CA ALA A 254 -9.80 -26.34 -0.40
C ALA A 254 -11.11 -25.68 -0.84
N VAL A 255 -11.45 -25.75 -2.12
CA VAL A 255 -12.73 -25.22 -2.65
C VAL A 255 -13.92 -25.94 -2.02
N ARG A 256 -13.84 -27.27 -1.84
CA ARG A 256 -14.93 -28.06 -1.21
C ARG A 256 -15.08 -27.80 0.28
N LYS A 257 -14.00 -27.51 1.00
CA LYS A 257 -14.01 -27.21 2.43
C LYS A 257 -14.45 -25.78 2.74
N ASN A 258 -14.34 -24.87 1.77
CA ASN A 258 -14.70 -23.49 1.97
C ASN A 258 -16.23 -23.31 1.96
N GLU A 259 -16.82 -23.05 3.13
CA GLU A 259 -18.27 -22.84 3.28
C GLU A 259 -18.78 -21.63 2.49
N GLY A 260 -17.91 -20.66 2.22
CA GLY A 260 -18.24 -19.46 1.44
C GLY A 260 -18.21 -19.66 -0.08
N SER A 261 -17.95 -20.87 -0.58
CA SER A 261 -17.79 -21.08 -2.02
C SER A 261 -19.09 -21.13 -2.80
N SER A 262 -19.13 -20.41 -3.92
CA SER A 262 -20.33 -20.35 -4.75
C SER A 262 -20.67 -21.73 -5.35
N PRO A 263 -21.97 -22.06 -5.52
CA PRO A 263 -22.38 -23.35 -6.07
C PRO A 263 -21.87 -23.55 -7.51
N VAL A 264 -21.78 -22.45 -8.27
CA VAL A 264 -21.24 -22.44 -9.63
C VAL A 264 -19.76 -22.82 -9.64
N LEU A 265 -18.97 -22.33 -8.67
CA LEU A 265 -17.56 -22.71 -8.56
C LEU A 265 -17.41 -24.20 -8.25
N LEU A 266 -18.27 -24.74 -7.37
CA LEU A 266 -18.23 -26.17 -7.01
C LEU A 266 -18.58 -27.08 -8.19
N GLU A 267 -19.55 -26.69 -9.01
CA GLU A 267 -19.98 -27.44 -10.19
C GLU A 267 -18.95 -27.37 -11.34
N HIS A 268 -18.38 -26.19 -11.56
CA HIS A 268 -17.52 -25.91 -12.73
C HIS A 268 -16.04 -25.65 -12.40
N PHE A 269 -15.58 -26.12 -11.23
CA PHE A 269 -14.21 -25.91 -10.75
C PHE A 269 -13.13 -26.27 -11.78
N GLU A 270 -13.27 -27.43 -12.43
CA GLU A 270 -12.26 -27.94 -13.36
C GLU A 270 -12.18 -27.07 -14.62
N GLN A 271 -13.33 -26.57 -15.09
CA GLN A 271 -13.43 -25.66 -16.21
C GLN A 271 -12.80 -24.31 -15.87
N TYR A 272 -13.08 -23.75 -14.68
CA TYR A 272 -12.49 -22.47 -14.26
C TYR A 272 -10.97 -22.57 -14.09
N LEU A 273 -10.48 -23.62 -13.44
CA LEU A 273 -9.04 -23.83 -13.29
C LEU A 273 -8.36 -23.99 -14.66
N ARG A 274 -9.01 -24.69 -15.59
CA ARG A 274 -8.53 -24.84 -16.97
C ARG A 274 -8.41 -23.53 -17.71
N VAL A 275 -9.45 -22.69 -17.66
CA VAL A 275 -9.43 -21.37 -18.28
C VAL A 275 -8.31 -20.51 -17.70
N LEU A 276 -8.08 -20.57 -16.38
CA LEU A 276 -7.06 -19.76 -15.71
C LEU A 276 -5.62 -20.15 -16.11
N TYR A 277 -5.31 -21.44 -16.30
CA TYR A 277 -3.95 -21.84 -16.69
C TYR A 277 -3.71 -21.85 -18.21
N GLU A 278 -4.76 -21.95 -19.04
CA GLU A 278 -4.64 -21.85 -20.50
C GLU A 278 -4.58 -20.38 -20.98
N ASP A 279 -4.97 -19.41 -20.13
CA ASP A 279 -4.96 -17.99 -20.49
C ASP A 279 -3.55 -17.39 -20.59
N THR A 280 -3.39 -16.49 -21.56
CA THR A 280 -2.13 -15.76 -21.83
C THR A 280 -1.70 -14.78 -20.73
N SER A 281 -2.56 -14.50 -19.73
CA SER A 281 -2.23 -13.59 -18.63
C SER A 281 -1.11 -14.11 -17.71
N GLY A 282 -0.87 -15.42 -17.71
CA GLY A 282 0.14 -16.05 -16.86
C GLY A 282 -0.25 -16.11 -15.38
N LEU A 283 -1.52 -15.87 -15.03
CA LEU A 283 -2.02 -15.90 -13.66
C LEU A 283 -1.80 -17.26 -12.97
N ILE A 284 -1.87 -18.35 -13.72
CA ILE A 284 -1.53 -19.70 -13.28
C ILE A 284 -0.68 -20.37 -14.36
N ILE A 285 0.43 -21.00 -13.97
CA ILE A 285 1.27 -21.78 -14.88
C ILE A 285 1.24 -23.25 -14.45
N LYS A 286 0.95 -24.15 -15.37
CA LYS A 286 1.02 -25.60 -15.14
C LYS A 286 2.44 -26.10 -15.44
N VAL A 287 3.14 -26.61 -14.43
CA VAL A 287 4.56 -27.04 -14.52
C VAL A 287 4.69 -28.56 -14.68
N GLY A 288 3.70 -29.33 -14.24
CA GLY A 288 3.75 -30.79 -14.32
C GLY A 288 2.37 -31.44 -14.24
N ASP A 289 2.34 -32.75 -14.53
CA ASP A 289 1.12 -33.58 -14.51
C ASP A 289 0.97 -34.43 -13.25
N ALA A 290 1.96 -34.40 -12.35
CA ALA A 290 1.90 -35.12 -11.09
C ALA A 290 0.70 -34.67 -10.24
N GLY A 291 -0.01 -35.63 -9.62
CA GLY A 291 -1.15 -35.33 -8.74
C GLY A 291 -2.35 -34.66 -9.44
N GLY A 292 -2.55 -34.91 -10.74
CA GLY A 292 -3.62 -34.30 -11.54
C GLY A 292 -3.27 -32.93 -12.13
N GLY A 293 -2.04 -32.46 -11.92
CA GLY A 293 -1.56 -31.16 -12.37
C GLY A 293 -0.90 -30.39 -11.23
N GLN A 294 0.25 -29.80 -11.52
CA GLN A 294 0.99 -28.92 -10.60
C GLN A 294 0.96 -27.49 -11.11
N PHE A 295 0.52 -26.57 -10.25
CA PHE A 295 0.26 -25.18 -10.59
C PHE A 295 1.15 -24.24 -9.76
N VAL A 296 1.75 -23.26 -10.43
CA VAL A 296 2.62 -22.25 -9.84
C VAL A 296 2.17 -20.86 -10.27
N LEU A 297 2.47 -19.87 -9.45
CA LEU A 297 2.39 -18.45 -9.78
C LEU A 297 3.81 -17.90 -9.93
N ASN A 298 4.10 -17.32 -11.08
CA ASN A 298 5.33 -16.57 -11.32
C ASN A 298 5.01 -15.08 -11.22
N TYR A 299 5.42 -14.46 -10.12
CA TYR A 299 5.19 -13.04 -9.86
C TYR A 299 5.92 -12.15 -10.87
N SER A 300 7.12 -12.52 -11.32
CA SER A 300 7.85 -11.73 -12.33
C SER A 300 7.06 -11.61 -13.63
N THR A 301 6.53 -12.72 -14.14
CA THR A 301 5.76 -12.70 -15.40
C THR A 301 4.40 -12.03 -15.25
N VAL A 302 3.69 -12.27 -14.14
CA VAL A 302 2.36 -11.70 -13.94
C VAL A 302 2.44 -10.20 -13.73
N PHE A 303 3.37 -9.70 -12.92
CA PHE A 303 3.55 -8.27 -12.74
C PHE A 303 4.14 -7.58 -13.97
N GLU A 304 4.95 -8.27 -14.79
CA GLU A 304 5.35 -7.75 -16.11
C GLU A 304 4.14 -7.54 -17.03
N ASN A 305 3.24 -8.53 -17.09
CA ASN A 305 2.01 -8.43 -17.89
C ASN A 305 1.08 -7.32 -17.37
N LEU A 306 0.90 -7.22 -16.05
CA LEU A 306 0.11 -6.15 -15.44
C LEU A 306 0.72 -4.78 -15.67
N ALA A 307 2.04 -4.62 -15.51
CA ALA A 307 2.73 -3.37 -15.79
C ALA A 307 2.59 -2.98 -17.27
N CYS A 308 2.71 -3.93 -18.20
CA CYS A 308 2.51 -3.70 -19.63
C CYS A 308 1.06 -3.27 -19.94
N ALA A 309 0.06 -3.89 -19.33
CA ALA A 309 -1.34 -3.51 -19.50
C ALA A 309 -1.63 -2.12 -18.93
N THR A 310 -1.06 -1.78 -17.77
CA THR A 310 -1.21 -0.45 -17.17
C THR A 310 -0.51 0.62 -18.01
N LEU A 311 0.70 0.35 -18.53
CA LEU A 311 1.39 1.25 -19.45
C LEU A 311 0.60 1.47 -20.74
N ASP A 312 -0.03 0.41 -21.28
CA ASP A 312 -0.89 0.53 -22.44
C ASP A 312 -2.07 1.47 -22.17
N SER A 313 -2.71 1.36 -21.00
CA SER A 313 -3.78 2.27 -20.58
C SER A 313 -3.28 3.71 -20.42
N ILE A 314 -2.11 3.93 -19.80
CA ILE A 314 -1.51 5.26 -19.65
C ILE A 314 -1.23 5.89 -21.03
N VAL A 315 -0.66 5.12 -21.96
CA VAL A 315 -0.35 5.61 -23.31
C VAL A 315 -1.63 5.88 -24.10
N LEU A 316 -2.67 5.05 -23.93
CA LEU A 316 -3.96 5.23 -24.57
C LEU A 316 -4.62 6.56 -24.16
N GLU A 317 -4.72 6.81 -22.85
CA GLU A 317 -5.37 8.00 -22.30
C GLU A 317 -4.58 9.27 -22.61
N ARG A 318 -3.24 9.20 -22.58
CA ARG A 318 -2.39 10.38 -22.76
C ARG A 318 -2.13 10.76 -24.22
N PHE A 319 -1.93 9.76 -25.08
CA PHE A 319 -1.45 9.96 -26.46
C PHE A 319 -2.42 9.45 -27.53
N GLY A 320 -3.45 8.69 -27.14
CA GLY A 320 -4.44 8.13 -28.03
C GLY A 320 -4.05 6.78 -28.64
N SER A 321 -5.01 6.19 -29.36
CA SER A 321 -4.92 4.82 -29.88
C SER A 321 -3.82 4.61 -30.93
N LYS A 322 -3.50 5.62 -31.74
CA LYS A 322 -2.43 5.57 -32.74
C LYS A 322 -1.05 5.44 -32.09
N ALA A 323 -0.80 6.22 -31.03
CA ALA A 323 0.44 6.15 -30.27
C ALA A 323 0.56 4.82 -29.52
N LEU A 324 -0.54 4.33 -28.91
CA LEU A 324 -0.56 3.00 -28.29
C LEU A 324 -0.18 1.90 -29.27
N ARG A 325 -0.69 1.96 -30.50
CA ARG A 325 -0.36 0.96 -31.53
C ARG A 325 1.14 0.94 -31.82
N LEU A 326 1.77 2.11 -31.98
CA LEU A 326 3.22 2.22 -32.17
C LEU A 326 3.98 1.68 -30.96
N PHE A 327 3.58 2.06 -29.74
CA PHE A 327 4.21 1.60 -28.51
C PHE A 327 4.17 0.07 -28.35
N ARG A 328 3.00 -0.56 -28.54
CA ARG A 328 2.84 -2.02 -28.49
C ARG A 328 3.69 -2.73 -29.53
N LEU A 329 3.73 -2.19 -30.74
CA LEU A 329 4.44 -2.76 -31.86
C LEU A 329 5.96 -2.70 -31.68
N THR A 330 6.49 -1.59 -31.15
CA THR A 330 7.90 -1.48 -30.77
C THR A 330 8.24 -2.42 -29.62
N ARG A 331 7.35 -2.61 -28.63
CA ARG A 331 7.55 -3.55 -27.52
C ARG A 331 7.66 -5.00 -28.02
N ILE A 332 6.81 -5.42 -28.96
CA ILE A 332 6.81 -6.79 -29.50
C ILE A 332 8.07 -7.06 -30.35
N GLN A 333 8.46 -6.14 -31.24
CA GLN A 333 9.60 -6.34 -32.13
C GLN A 333 10.96 -6.01 -31.49
N LYS A 334 10.97 -5.48 -30.27
CA LYS A 334 12.14 -5.04 -29.48
C LYS A 334 12.89 -3.85 -30.08
N PHE A 335 13.33 -3.91 -31.33
CA PHE A 335 14.05 -2.83 -32.01
C PHE A 335 13.43 -2.55 -33.37
N MET A 336 13.16 -1.27 -33.67
CA MET A 336 12.53 -0.92 -34.94
C MET A 336 13.01 0.42 -35.51
N GLU A 337 13.17 0.48 -36.82
CA GLU A 337 13.41 1.73 -37.55
C GLU A 337 12.11 2.51 -37.79
N GLN A 338 12.19 3.83 -37.97
CA GLN A 338 11.01 4.68 -38.13
C GLN A 338 10.12 4.27 -39.32
N ASP A 339 10.72 3.90 -40.45
CA ASP A 339 9.98 3.51 -41.67
C ASP A 339 9.26 2.17 -41.48
N GLN A 340 9.87 1.24 -40.74
CA GLN A 340 9.24 -0.04 -40.38
C GLN A 340 8.07 0.16 -39.42
N MET A 341 8.22 1.05 -38.42
CA MET A 341 7.15 1.41 -37.48
C MET A 341 5.92 1.94 -38.23
N GLN A 342 6.14 2.82 -39.21
CA GLN A 342 5.08 3.36 -40.05
C GLN A 342 4.35 2.27 -40.83
N ASN A 343 5.11 1.42 -41.54
CA ASN A 343 4.54 0.43 -42.46
C ASN A 343 3.75 -0.65 -41.72
N ILE A 344 4.28 -1.20 -40.63
CA ILE A 344 3.62 -2.28 -39.87
C ILE A 344 2.42 -1.72 -39.08
N ALA A 345 2.49 -0.49 -38.57
CA ALA A 345 1.38 0.12 -37.84
C ALA A 345 0.23 0.60 -38.74
N MET A 346 0.46 0.69 -40.06
CA MET A 346 -0.45 1.25 -41.07
C MET A 346 -0.91 2.67 -40.70
N ILE A 347 0.04 3.52 -40.27
CA ILE A 347 -0.19 4.92 -39.89
C ILE A 347 0.47 5.83 -40.93
N PRO A 348 -0.15 6.96 -41.34
CA PRO A 348 0.48 7.92 -42.25
C PRO A 348 1.83 8.44 -41.73
N ALA A 349 2.81 8.61 -42.62
CA ALA A 349 4.19 8.97 -42.28
C ALA A 349 4.31 10.18 -41.34
N LYS A 350 3.55 11.25 -41.62
CA LYS A 350 3.57 12.48 -40.81
C LYS A 350 3.10 12.25 -39.38
N GLU A 351 2.03 11.47 -39.21
CA GLU A 351 1.47 11.16 -37.90
C GLU A 351 2.36 10.16 -37.13
N ALA A 352 2.82 9.09 -37.80
CA ALA A 352 3.70 8.10 -37.20
C ALA A 352 4.96 8.78 -36.64
N LYS A 353 5.59 9.65 -37.45
CA LYS A 353 6.72 10.47 -37.02
C LYS A 353 6.38 11.30 -35.78
N MET A 354 5.29 12.07 -35.82
CA MET A 354 4.86 12.90 -34.70
C MET A 354 4.67 12.10 -33.40
N PHE A 355 3.97 10.96 -33.46
CA PHE A 355 3.71 10.15 -32.27
C PHE A 355 4.97 9.45 -31.74
N THR A 356 5.85 8.95 -32.62
CA THR A 356 7.14 8.37 -32.20
C THR A 356 7.99 9.38 -31.42
N TYR A 357 8.10 10.63 -31.90
CA TYR A 357 8.86 11.65 -31.18
C TYR A 357 8.17 12.10 -29.88
N LYS A 358 6.83 12.16 -29.83
CA LYS A 358 6.10 12.41 -28.57
C LYS A 358 6.33 11.33 -27.52
N LEU A 359 6.33 10.06 -27.93
CA LEU A 359 6.61 8.94 -27.03
C LEU A 359 8.07 8.96 -26.56
N LEU A 360 9.01 9.36 -27.42
CA LEU A 360 10.41 9.57 -27.07
C LEU A 360 10.58 10.73 -26.07
N GLU A 361 9.94 11.88 -26.30
CA GLU A 361 9.99 13.06 -25.42
C GLU A 361 9.53 12.74 -23.99
N HIS A 362 8.56 11.84 -23.85
CA HIS A 362 8.04 11.38 -22.56
C HIS A 362 8.68 10.08 -22.04
N ASN A 363 9.82 9.66 -22.60
CA ASN A 363 10.58 8.47 -22.20
C ASN A 363 9.82 7.13 -22.28
N PHE A 364 8.77 7.04 -23.10
CA PHE A 364 8.10 5.77 -23.41
C PHE A 364 8.80 4.98 -24.52
N LEU A 365 9.64 5.64 -25.32
CA LEU A 365 10.54 5.05 -26.31
C LEU A 365 11.97 5.51 -26.05
N GLN A 366 12.94 4.67 -26.40
CA GLN A 366 14.37 4.95 -26.34
C GLN A 366 15.00 4.82 -27.72
N ILE A 367 16.05 5.59 -27.95
CA ILE A 367 16.88 5.48 -29.16
C ILE A 367 18.14 4.67 -28.85
N LYS A 368 18.42 3.68 -29.70
CA LYS A 368 19.69 2.99 -29.78
C LYS A 368 20.33 3.24 -31.15
N GLU A 369 21.46 3.94 -31.14
CA GLU A 369 22.24 4.17 -32.34
C GLU A 369 23.18 2.99 -32.62
N LEU A 370 23.12 2.44 -33.83
CA LEU A 370 24.09 1.48 -34.33
C LEU A 370 24.98 2.14 -35.38
N LYS A 371 26.27 2.24 -35.10
CA LYS A 371 27.28 2.76 -36.02
C LYS A 371 27.97 1.59 -36.71
N LYS A 372 27.97 1.56 -38.05
CA LYS A 372 28.71 0.56 -38.81
C LYS A 372 30.16 1.00 -38.92
N GLY A 373 31.08 0.26 -38.30
CA GLY A 373 32.51 0.54 -38.41
C GLY A 373 33.01 0.26 -39.82
N THR A 374 33.36 1.29 -40.57
CA THR A 374 34.24 1.20 -41.74
C THR A 374 35.16 2.40 -41.76
N SER A 375 36.39 2.12 -42.15
CA SER A 375 37.59 2.95 -42.20
C SER A 375 37.39 4.44 -42.49
N ASN A 376 38.27 5.22 -41.86
CA ASN A 376 38.51 6.66 -41.99
C ASN A 376 38.09 7.26 -43.34
N PHE A 377 37.40 8.41 -43.27
CA PHE A 377 37.07 9.37 -44.34
C PHE A 377 35.64 9.39 -44.95
N ALA A 378 34.70 8.53 -44.55
CA ALA A 378 33.28 8.67 -44.93
C ALA A 378 32.37 8.92 -43.70
N PRO A 379 31.31 9.75 -43.81
CA PRO A 379 30.34 9.90 -42.72
C PRO A 379 29.72 8.53 -42.42
N VAL A 380 29.94 8.03 -41.21
CA VAL A 380 29.46 6.72 -40.78
C VAL A 380 27.93 6.70 -40.82
N LYS A 381 27.35 5.86 -41.68
CA LYS A 381 25.90 5.64 -41.70
C LYS A 381 25.46 5.05 -40.36
N SER A 382 24.74 5.84 -39.57
CA SER A 382 24.15 5.43 -38.29
C SER A 382 22.71 4.96 -38.48
N PHE A 383 22.36 3.79 -37.95
CA PHE A 383 20.98 3.33 -37.88
C PHE A 383 20.39 3.74 -36.53
N ILE A 384 19.23 4.39 -36.56
CA ILE A 384 18.50 4.83 -35.37
C ILE A 384 17.39 3.81 -35.13
N LEU A 385 17.53 3.03 -34.06
CA LEU A 385 16.54 2.04 -33.66
C LEU A 385 15.77 2.54 -32.45
N PHE A 386 14.45 2.46 -32.51
CA PHE A 386 13.57 2.69 -31.39
C PHE A 386 13.34 1.38 -30.64
N HIS A 387 13.41 1.41 -29.32
CA HIS A 387 13.07 0.29 -28.45
C HIS A 387 12.30 0.75 -27.22
N VAL A 388 11.75 -0.21 -26.49
CA VAL A 388 11.08 0.01 -25.19
C VAL A 388 11.93 -0.66 -24.10
N ASP A 389 12.54 0.14 -23.24
CA ASP A 389 13.19 -0.33 -22.01
C ASP A 389 12.19 -0.32 -20.85
N LEU A 390 11.48 -1.43 -20.71
CA LEU A 390 10.41 -1.62 -19.74
C LEU A 390 10.87 -1.41 -18.28
N PRO A 391 11.85 -2.17 -17.73
CA PRO A 391 12.15 -2.13 -16.31
C PRO A 391 12.90 -0.87 -15.88
N GLN A 392 13.89 -0.39 -16.64
CA GLN A 392 14.76 0.67 -16.13
C GLN A 392 14.22 2.08 -16.38
N GLN A 393 13.59 2.32 -17.52
CA GLN A 393 13.14 3.66 -17.90
C GLN A 393 11.63 3.83 -17.89
N VAL A 394 10.89 3.01 -18.64
CA VAL A 394 9.46 3.26 -18.86
C VAL A 394 8.66 3.07 -17.58
N ALA A 395 8.87 1.96 -16.86
CA ALA A 395 8.19 1.69 -15.60
C ALA A 395 8.55 2.75 -14.54
N ARG A 396 9.81 3.17 -14.44
CA ARG A 396 10.23 4.21 -13.48
C ARG A 396 9.67 5.59 -13.81
N THR A 397 9.62 5.95 -15.09
CA THR A 397 9.02 7.22 -15.54
C THR A 397 7.52 7.25 -15.24
N ALA A 398 6.82 6.14 -15.51
CA ALA A 398 5.40 6.00 -15.19
C ALA A 398 5.17 6.06 -13.67
N LEU A 399 6.00 5.37 -12.89
CA LEU A 399 5.95 5.38 -11.43
C LEU A 399 6.17 6.79 -10.84
N GLU A 400 7.18 7.53 -11.32
CA GLU A 400 7.41 8.92 -10.91
C GLU A 400 6.21 9.82 -11.24
N ALA A 401 5.64 9.66 -12.44
CA ALA A 401 4.44 10.38 -12.82
C ALA A 401 3.24 10.03 -11.92
N SER A 402 3.10 8.76 -11.50
CA SER A 402 2.06 8.31 -10.57
C SER A 402 2.24 8.92 -9.18
N TYR A 403 3.45 8.95 -8.61
CA TYR A 403 3.70 9.63 -7.34
C TYR A 403 3.42 11.13 -7.42
N LYS A 404 3.82 11.79 -8.50
CA LYS A 404 3.52 13.21 -8.71
C LYS A 404 2.01 13.46 -8.85
N GLY A 405 1.30 12.58 -9.56
CA GLY A 405 -0.15 12.62 -9.69
C GLY A 405 -0.85 12.49 -8.34
N LEU A 406 -0.41 11.52 -7.52
CA LEU A 406 -0.90 11.32 -6.15
C LEU A 406 -0.67 12.57 -5.29
N PHE A 407 0.55 13.11 -5.27
CA PHE A 407 0.89 14.29 -4.50
C PHE A 407 0.08 15.52 -4.93
N ASN A 408 -0.07 15.76 -6.24
CA ASN A 408 -0.87 16.87 -6.75
C ASN A 408 -2.34 16.76 -6.33
N ALA A 409 -2.90 15.55 -6.34
CA ALA A 409 -4.26 15.31 -5.88
C ALA A 409 -4.42 15.61 -4.38
N MET A 410 -3.45 15.23 -3.55
CA MET A 410 -3.44 15.54 -2.12
C MET A 410 -3.31 17.05 -1.86
N VAL A 411 -2.40 17.73 -2.55
CA VAL A 411 -2.22 19.19 -2.42
C VAL A 411 -3.50 19.91 -2.83
N ARG A 412 -4.16 19.47 -3.91
CA ARG A 412 -5.43 20.05 -4.34
C ARG A 412 -6.54 19.84 -3.31
N GLN A 413 -6.65 18.63 -2.76
CA GLN A 413 -7.60 18.31 -1.71
C GLN A 413 -7.39 19.18 -0.47
N MET A 414 -6.14 19.32 -0.01
CA MET A 414 -5.80 20.16 1.14
C MET A 414 -6.11 21.63 0.88
N HIS A 415 -5.84 22.13 -0.32
CA HIS A 415 -6.18 23.50 -0.73
C HIS A 415 -7.70 23.73 -0.67
N ASP A 416 -8.49 22.84 -1.27
CA ASP A 416 -9.95 22.96 -1.32
C ASP A 416 -10.58 22.89 0.09
N LEU A 417 -10.02 22.08 1.00
CA LEU A 417 -10.45 22.02 2.41
C LEU A 417 -10.05 23.26 3.21
N THR A 418 -8.86 23.82 2.97
CA THR A 418 -8.34 24.98 3.71
C THR A 418 -9.10 26.25 3.33
N ASP A 419 -9.34 26.46 2.04
CA ASP A 419 -10.08 27.63 1.53
C ASP A 419 -11.52 27.68 2.05
N ASN A 420 -12.17 26.51 2.13
CA ASN A 420 -13.56 26.39 2.56
C ASN A 420 -13.71 26.03 4.04
N LYS A 421 -12.63 26.07 4.83
CA LYS A 421 -12.62 25.61 6.23
C LYS A 421 -13.74 26.20 7.08
N ARG A 422 -13.97 27.51 6.98
CA ARG A 422 -15.04 28.20 7.76
C ARG A 422 -16.43 27.69 7.43
N LEU A 423 -16.70 27.42 6.15
CA LEU A 423 -17.98 26.92 5.68
C LEU A 423 -18.19 25.47 6.13
N LEU A 424 -17.15 24.64 6.01
CA LEU A 424 -17.17 23.25 6.47
C LEU A 424 -17.34 23.16 8.00
N ASP A 425 -16.63 24.00 8.77
CA ASP A 425 -16.77 24.07 10.23
C ASP A 425 -18.19 24.51 10.64
N LYS A 426 -18.78 25.49 9.92
CA LYS A 426 -20.18 25.92 10.12
C LYS A 426 -21.14 24.77 9.84
N HIS A 427 -20.96 24.06 8.73
CA HIS A 427 -21.79 22.92 8.36
C HIS A 427 -21.68 21.77 9.36
N ALA A 428 -20.47 21.37 9.73
CA ALA A 428 -20.23 20.29 10.69
C ALA A 428 -20.88 20.58 12.05
N ARG A 429 -20.75 21.81 12.58
CA ARG A 429 -21.40 22.21 13.84
C ARG A 429 -22.92 22.14 13.76
N LEU A 430 -23.51 22.52 12.62
CA LEU A 430 -24.94 22.45 12.42
C LEU A 430 -25.43 21.01 12.34
N GLU A 431 -24.73 20.13 11.61
CA GLU A 431 -25.07 18.70 11.56
C GLU A 431 -25.00 18.05 12.94
N THR A 432 -23.94 18.30 13.73
CA THR A 432 -23.84 17.77 15.10
C THR A 432 -24.97 18.28 16.00
N LEU A 433 -25.34 19.55 15.88
CA LEU A 433 -26.45 20.13 16.63
C LEU A 433 -27.79 19.49 16.23
N LEU A 434 -28.03 19.35 14.91
CA LEU A 434 -29.24 18.72 14.39
C LEU A 434 -29.36 17.26 14.83
N GLU A 435 -28.26 16.52 14.85
CA GLU A 435 -28.21 15.13 15.31
C GLU A 435 -28.51 15.02 16.82
N THR A 436 -27.95 15.92 17.63
CA THR A 436 -28.23 15.99 19.07
C THR A 436 -29.70 16.30 19.35
N LEU A 437 -30.25 17.34 18.71
CA LEU A 437 -31.65 17.74 18.87
C LEU A 437 -32.64 16.69 18.34
N ARG A 438 -32.25 15.95 17.29
CA ARG A 438 -33.02 14.78 16.82
C ARG A 438 -33.04 13.67 17.85
N GLY A 439 -31.92 13.41 18.54
CA GLY A 439 -31.84 12.47 19.65
C GLY A 439 -32.71 12.87 20.86
N GLU A 440 -32.89 14.17 21.09
CA GLU A 440 -33.76 14.72 22.14
C GLU A 440 -35.26 14.70 21.77
N GLY A 441 -35.61 14.34 20.53
CA GLY A 441 -37.00 14.18 20.08
C GLY A 441 -37.72 15.47 19.71
N LEU A 442 -36.98 16.53 19.32
CA LEU A 442 -37.59 17.77 18.83
C LEU A 442 -38.43 17.56 17.55
N PRO A 443 -39.52 18.32 17.37
CA PRO A 443 -40.34 18.27 16.16
C PRO A 443 -39.56 18.68 14.90
N GLU A 444 -39.86 18.02 13.79
CA GLU A 444 -39.12 18.13 12.52
C GLU A 444 -39.14 19.55 11.92
N ASP A 445 -40.17 20.34 12.24
CA ASP A 445 -40.33 21.73 11.79
C ASP A 445 -39.26 22.67 12.40
N GLU A 446 -38.88 22.46 13.67
CA GLU A 446 -37.84 23.26 14.33
C GLU A 446 -36.44 22.90 13.82
N LEU A 447 -36.22 21.63 13.49
CA LEU A 447 -34.99 21.15 12.84
C LEU A 447 -34.84 21.73 11.43
N ALA A 448 -35.94 21.84 10.68
CA ALA A 448 -35.93 22.46 9.35
C ALA A 448 -35.55 23.95 9.42
N TYR A 449 -36.09 24.68 10.40
CA TYR A 449 -35.73 26.08 10.63
C TYR A 449 -34.23 26.27 10.95
N LEU A 450 -33.67 25.40 11.80
CA LEU A 450 -32.24 25.39 12.11
C LEU A 450 -31.38 25.02 10.90
N SER A 451 -31.84 24.08 10.06
CA SER A 451 -31.17 23.75 8.80
C SER A 451 -31.12 24.96 7.85
N ASP A 452 -32.16 25.78 7.83
CA ASP A 452 -32.25 26.98 6.98
C ASP A 452 -31.37 28.16 7.45
N SER A 453 -30.72 28.03 8.61
CA SER A 453 -29.62 28.94 9.00
C SER A 453 -28.43 28.91 8.02
N MET A 454 -28.30 27.84 7.24
CA MET A 454 -27.46 27.79 6.05
C MET A 454 -28.28 28.08 4.79
N THR A 455 -27.77 29.00 3.97
CA THR A 455 -28.41 29.30 2.69
C THR A 455 -28.33 28.10 1.73
N ALA A 456 -29.32 27.96 0.84
CA ALA A 456 -29.30 26.90 -0.18
C ALA A 456 -28.03 26.93 -1.05
N ALA A 457 -27.47 28.12 -1.28
CA ALA A 457 -26.20 28.30 -1.98
C ALA A 457 -25.02 27.68 -1.21
N GLU A 458 -24.92 27.95 0.11
CA GLU A 458 -23.93 27.35 0.99
C GLU A 458 -24.05 25.82 1.03
N LYS A 459 -25.27 25.28 1.20
CA LYS A 459 -25.53 23.83 1.17
C LYS A 459 -25.06 23.20 -0.15
N SER A 460 -25.37 23.84 -1.29
CA SER A 460 -24.95 23.35 -2.61
C SER A 460 -23.44 23.40 -2.83
N LEU A 461 -22.76 24.41 -2.25
CA LEU A 461 -21.31 24.56 -2.32
C LEU A 461 -20.62 23.47 -1.49
N VAL A 462 -21.11 23.21 -0.27
CA VAL A 462 -20.63 22.11 0.58
C VAL A 462 -20.76 20.77 -0.12
N ALA A 463 -21.93 20.47 -0.71
CA ALA A 463 -22.14 19.24 -1.47
C ALA A 463 -21.15 19.09 -2.65
N ARG A 464 -20.86 20.19 -3.36
CA ARG A 464 -19.86 20.21 -4.43
C ARG A 464 -18.44 19.94 -3.91
N ILE A 465 -18.09 20.52 -2.77
CA ILE A 465 -16.78 20.32 -2.14
C ILE A 465 -16.63 18.84 -1.72
N HIS A 466 -17.63 18.25 -1.08
CA HIS A 466 -17.61 16.82 -0.73
C HIS A 466 -17.47 15.93 -1.97
N SER A 467 -18.27 16.16 -3.01
CA SER A 467 -18.17 15.38 -4.26
C SER A 467 -16.79 15.52 -4.93
N MET A 468 -16.22 16.72 -4.96
CA MET A 468 -14.86 16.93 -5.48
C MET A 468 -13.83 16.16 -4.64
N ASN A 469 -13.98 16.19 -3.32
CA ASN A 469 -13.10 15.50 -2.37
C ASN A 469 -13.17 13.97 -2.55
N ASP A 470 -14.37 13.43 -2.75
CA ASP A 470 -14.58 12.00 -3.01
C ASP A 470 -13.91 11.58 -4.32
N HIS A 471 -14.03 12.39 -5.38
CA HIS A 471 -13.35 12.14 -6.65
C HIS A 471 -11.83 12.21 -6.53
N LEU A 472 -11.29 13.16 -5.76
CA LEU A 472 -9.85 13.26 -5.50
C LEU A 472 -9.36 12.04 -4.70
N THR A 473 -10.12 11.61 -3.69
CA THR A 473 -9.79 10.43 -2.86
C THR A 473 -9.82 9.13 -3.69
N LEU A 474 -10.80 9.00 -4.59
CA LEU A 474 -10.85 7.90 -5.55
C LEU A 474 -9.64 7.93 -6.49
N GLY A 475 -9.27 9.10 -7.01
CA GLY A 475 -8.09 9.28 -7.85
C GLY A 475 -6.80 8.90 -7.12
N GLN A 476 -6.66 9.28 -5.84
CA GLN A 476 -5.53 8.87 -5.00
C GLN A 476 -5.47 7.35 -4.83
N THR A 477 -6.62 6.71 -4.57
CA THR A 477 -6.73 5.26 -4.42
C THR A 477 -6.32 4.51 -5.68
N GLN A 478 -6.74 4.97 -6.86
CA GLN A 478 -6.38 4.37 -8.16
C GLN A 478 -4.91 4.60 -8.53
N ALA A 479 -4.35 5.77 -8.17
CA ALA A 479 -2.94 6.06 -8.34
C ALA A 479 -2.07 5.14 -7.46
N ASP A 480 -2.48 4.89 -6.21
CA ASP A 480 -1.80 3.95 -5.31
C ASP A 480 -1.79 2.51 -5.86
N ASP A 481 -2.91 2.04 -6.43
CA ASP A 481 -2.95 0.71 -7.07
C ASP A 481 -1.97 0.62 -8.25
N THR A 482 -1.84 1.70 -9.02
CA THR A 482 -0.88 1.80 -10.13
C THR A 482 0.57 1.78 -9.63
N ILE A 483 0.84 2.52 -8.54
CA ILE A 483 2.15 2.53 -7.87
C ILE A 483 2.50 1.12 -7.40
N LEU A 484 1.56 0.42 -6.76
CA LEU A 484 1.80 -0.94 -6.25
C LEU A 484 2.13 -1.93 -7.37
N ILE A 485 1.49 -1.82 -8.54
CA ILE A 485 1.81 -2.65 -9.71
C ILE A 485 3.25 -2.41 -10.16
N PHE A 486 3.65 -1.14 -10.31
CA PHE A 486 5.00 -0.82 -10.78
C PHE A 486 6.08 -1.13 -9.73
N GLU A 487 5.85 -0.87 -8.46
CA GLU A 487 6.76 -1.25 -7.36
C GLU A 487 6.94 -2.77 -7.32
N SER A 488 5.85 -3.54 -7.45
CA SER A 488 5.89 -5.01 -7.48
C SER A 488 6.65 -5.52 -8.70
N TYR A 489 6.38 -4.96 -9.88
CA TYR A 489 7.11 -5.30 -11.10
C TYR A 489 8.61 -5.03 -10.96
N LEU A 490 9.00 -3.86 -10.46
CA LEU A 490 10.40 -3.49 -10.26
C LEU A 490 11.08 -4.37 -9.20
N LYS A 491 10.36 -4.75 -8.13
CA LYS A 491 10.85 -5.67 -7.09
C LYS A 491 11.21 -7.02 -7.71
N PHE A 492 10.28 -7.65 -8.41
CA PHE A 492 10.48 -9.00 -8.96
C PHE A 492 11.35 -9.04 -10.22
N SER A 493 11.35 -7.98 -11.04
CA SER A 493 12.25 -7.86 -12.20
C SER A 493 13.71 -7.69 -11.80
N SER A 494 14.00 -7.20 -10.59
CA SER A 494 15.38 -7.08 -10.09
C SER A 494 15.95 -8.39 -9.53
N MET A 495 15.08 -9.37 -9.27
CA MET A 495 15.44 -10.67 -8.68
C MET A 495 15.69 -11.76 -9.73
N THR A 496 15.21 -11.54 -10.96
CA THR A 496 15.47 -12.36 -12.16
C THR A 496 16.64 -11.81 -12.95
#